data_AF-A0A7S3B4N7-F1
#
_entry.id   AF-A0A7S3B4N7-F1
#
_cell.length_a   1.000
_cell.length_b   1.000
_cell.length_c   1.000
_cell.angle_alpha   90.00
_cell.angle_beta   90.00
_cell.angle_gamma   90.00
#
_symmetry.space_group_name_H-M   'P 1'
#
loop_
_entity.id
_entity.type
_entity.pdbx_description
1 polymer ?
#
loop_
_entity_poly.entity_id
_entity_poly.type
_entity_poly.pdbx_seq_one_letter_code
_entity_poly.pdbx_strand_id
1 'polypeptide(L)'
;APQHGPLVTQRASPYLRLAHEGPRATSALRRLFRPLLAPPCVPDPRRLRQVPYVTRGDGLMYVLDHHHTLAALELSGWEDVEVTFELVYEFDEGVLDTSNNDLFYGFLSGKGWTYLLDEQYQPISWRELPTGFDLRLYRNDLYRSMGGFCRKYGVLERGTTLEDRLFFEFRWGYLFWLNRNGPDSESENLWTDMRHYRTWCHMTSCLDEIIHNEFDVYKFKPNEVCAVAENFDIDEQVEFGKEVVRPCYRAACWALRDLCENYQAKQPVPLGKMSKLFPGTSVLPGRVLTAPPPKWQGKGSHTTEADV
;
A
#
# COMPACT_ATOMS: atom_id res chain seq x y z
N ALA A 1 14.20 -4.98 -31.99
CA ALA A 1 12.74 -5.02 -31.73
C ALA A 1 12.53 -5.88 -30.51
N PRO A 2 11.90 -5.41 -29.42
CA PRO A 2 11.68 -6.24 -28.26
C PRO A 2 10.59 -7.27 -28.61
N GLN A 3 10.90 -8.55 -28.41
CA GLN A 3 9.96 -9.65 -28.58
C GLN A 3 9.06 -9.67 -27.36
N HIS A 4 7.75 -9.43 -27.54
CA HIS A 4 6.77 -9.59 -26.49
C HIS A 4 6.64 -11.09 -26.17
N GLY A 5 6.95 -11.47 -24.93
CA GLY A 5 6.76 -12.82 -24.41
C GLY A 5 5.27 -13.20 -24.31
N PRO A 6 4.96 -14.49 -24.11
CA PRO A 6 3.58 -14.98 -24.09
C PRO A 6 2.83 -14.44 -22.85
N LEU A 7 1.62 -13.93 -23.08
CA LEU A 7 0.67 -13.57 -22.04
C LEU A 7 0.12 -14.84 -21.40
N VAL A 8 0.40 -15.05 -20.11
CA VAL A 8 -0.16 -16.16 -19.35
C VAL A 8 -1.36 -15.66 -18.57
N THR A 9 -2.53 -16.21 -18.86
CA THR A 9 -3.76 -15.97 -18.10
C THR A 9 -3.95 -17.14 -17.14
N GLN A 10 -3.85 -16.90 -15.83
CA GLN A 10 -4.19 -17.91 -14.82
C GLN A 10 -5.46 -17.49 -14.09
N ARG A 11 -6.36 -18.46 -13.88
CA ARG A 11 -7.47 -18.34 -12.93
C ARG A 11 -6.95 -18.61 -11.52
N ALA A 12 -7.39 -17.84 -10.54
CA ALA A 12 -7.07 -18.09 -9.13
C ALA A 12 -7.53 -19.51 -8.71
N SER A 13 -6.74 -20.13 -7.83
CA SER A 13 -6.71 -21.57 -7.51
C SER A 13 -7.97 -22.10 -6.77
N PRO A 14 -8.31 -23.42 -6.86
CA PRO A 14 -9.62 -23.96 -6.48
C PRO A 14 -9.71 -24.64 -5.08
N TYR A 15 -9.06 -24.11 -4.04
CA TYR A 15 -9.05 -24.75 -2.71
C TYR A 15 -10.12 -24.18 -1.76
N LEU A 16 -11.36 -24.71 -1.82
CA LEU A 16 -12.04 -25.49 -0.76
C LEU A 16 -13.56 -25.62 -1.05
N ARG A 17 -14.01 -26.84 -1.36
CA ARG A 17 -15.41 -27.27 -1.24
C ARG A 17 -15.59 -28.02 0.08
N LEU A 18 -16.69 -27.80 0.80
CA LEU A 18 -17.81 -28.76 0.96
C LEU A 18 -18.83 -28.28 2.02
N ALA A 19 -20.05 -28.03 1.53
CA ALA A 19 -21.39 -28.23 2.11
C ALA A 19 -21.64 -28.21 3.64
N HIS A 20 -22.57 -27.35 4.06
CA HIS A 20 -23.82 -27.84 4.67
C HIS A 20 -24.98 -26.83 4.54
N GLU A 21 -26.13 -27.32 4.06
CA GLU A 21 -27.40 -26.60 3.93
C GLU A 21 -28.13 -26.46 5.29
N GLY A 22 -28.77 -25.31 5.53
CA GLY A 22 -29.71 -25.05 6.62
C GLY A 22 -30.36 -23.65 6.50
N PRO A 23 -31.61 -23.41 6.97
CA PRO A 23 -32.61 -22.65 6.19
C PRO A 23 -32.80 -21.16 6.51
N ARG A 24 -33.24 -20.45 5.46
CA ARG A 24 -33.91 -19.14 5.31
C ARG A 24 -34.52 -18.47 6.57
N ALA A 25 -34.29 -17.16 6.71
CA ALA A 25 -35.24 -16.04 6.49
C ALA A 25 -34.74 -14.78 7.22
N THR A 26 -34.75 -13.57 6.67
CA THR A 26 -35.93 -12.78 6.28
C THR A 26 -35.51 -11.63 5.33
N SER A 27 -35.67 -11.74 4.01
CA SER A 27 -36.83 -11.30 3.21
C SER A 27 -37.30 -9.83 3.29
N ALA A 28 -36.64 -8.90 3.99
CA ALA A 28 -37.09 -7.50 4.05
C ALA A 28 -36.32 -6.50 3.17
N LEU A 29 -35.05 -6.77 2.80
CA LEU A 29 -34.20 -5.78 2.12
C LEU A 29 -34.11 -5.92 0.58
N ARG A 30 -34.60 -7.02 0.00
CA ARG A 30 -34.51 -7.27 -1.46
C ARG A 30 -35.47 -6.45 -2.34
N ARG A 31 -36.33 -5.59 -1.77
CA ARG A 31 -37.30 -4.78 -2.53
C ARG A 31 -36.97 -3.29 -2.66
N LEU A 32 -35.90 -2.79 -2.06
CA LEU A 32 -35.56 -1.35 -2.11
C LEU A 32 -34.42 -0.99 -3.07
N PHE A 33 -33.73 -1.96 -3.67
CA PHE A 33 -32.66 -1.68 -4.64
C PHE A 33 -32.89 -2.48 -5.91
N ARG A 34 -33.62 -1.88 -6.84
CA ARG A 34 -33.55 -2.21 -8.26
C ARG A 34 -32.64 -1.16 -8.91
N PRO A 35 -31.36 -1.45 -9.22
CA PRO A 35 -30.60 -0.55 -10.06
C PRO A 35 -31.14 -0.64 -11.48
N LEU A 36 -31.36 0.52 -12.08
CA LEU A 36 -31.44 0.68 -13.52
C LEU A 36 -30.25 -0.05 -14.15
N LEU A 37 -30.54 -1.03 -15.01
CA LEU A 37 -29.56 -1.72 -15.83
C LEU A 37 -28.87 -0.70 -16.74
N ALA A 38 -27.74 -0.16 -16.31
CA ALA A 38 -26.70 0.25 -17.24
C ALA A 38 -26.11 -1.04 -17.84
N PRO A 39 -25.85 -1.09 -19.16
CA PRO A 39 -25.15 -2.24 -19.73
C PRO A 39 -23.81 -2.43 -19.03
N PRO A 40 -23.31 -3.67 -18.87
CA PRO A 40 -22.00 -3.90 -18.29
C PRO A 40 -20.99 -3.11 -19.12
N CYS A 41 -20.34 -2.14 -18.46
CA CYS A 41 -19.17 -1.50 -19.02
C CYS A 41 -18.12 -2.61 -19.12
N VAL A 42 -17.98 -3.22 -20.30
CA VAL A 42 -16.88 -4.14 -20.60
C VAL A 42 -15.62 -3.30 -20.40
N PRO A 43 -14.78 -3.58 -19.39
CA PRO A 43 -13.55 -2.83 -19.21
C PRO A 43 -12.71 -2.99 -20.48
N ASP A 44 -12.25 -1.88 -21.06
CA ASP A 44 -11.27 -1.94 -22.16
C ASP A 44 -10.05 -2.74 -21.67
N PRO A 45 -9.74 -3.92 -22.25
CA PRO A 45 -8.65 -4.77 -21.79
C PRO A 45 -7.28 -4.08 -21.91
N ARG A 46 -7.18 -2.93 -22.57
CA ARG A 46 -5.96 -2.12 -22.70
C ARG A 46 -5.61 -1.26 -21.47
N ARG A 47 -6.32 -1.38 -20.35
CA ARG A 47 -6.07 -0.54 -19.16
C ARG A 47 -5.98 -1.25 -17.81
N LEU A 48 -6.02 -2.57 -17.75
CA LEU A 48 -5.56 -3.28 -16.56
C LEU A 48 -4.02 -3.33 -16.63
N ARG A 49 -3.35 -2.72 -15.64
CA ARG A 49 -1.89 -2.85 -15.55
C ARG A 49 -1.59 -4.31 -15.27
N GLN A 50 -0.79 -4.93 -16.13
CA GLN A 50 -0.35 -6.30 -15.96
C GLN A 50 0.51 -6.39 -14.70
N VAL A 51 0.41 -7.51 -13.98
CA VAL A 51 1.19 -7.75 -12.77
C VAL A 51 2.58 -8.23 -13.18
N PRO A 52 3.63 -7.42 -12.98
CA PRO A 52 4.97 -7.81 -13.36
C PRO A 52 5.50 -8.88 -12.42
N TYR A 53 6.11 -9.92 -12.98
CA TYR A 53 6.76 -10.98 -12.21
C TYR A 53 8.08 -11.43 -12.86
N VAL A 54 8.90 -12.10 -12.07
CA VAL A 54 10.07 -12.85 -12.55
C VAL A 54 9.94 -14.32 -12.17
N THR A 55 10.66 -15.20 -12.87
CA THR A 55 10.70 -16.63 -12.55
C THR A 55 12.11 -17.18 -12.75
N ARG A 56 12.43 -18.26 -12.05
CA ARG A 56 13.72 -18.95 -12.14
C ARG A 56 13.59 -20.43 -12.54
N GLY A 57 12.49 -20.78 -13.21
CA GLY A 57 12.26 -22.14 -13.69
C GLY A 57 11.73 -23.13 -12.63
N ASP A 58 11.53 -22.69 -11.39
CA ASP A 58 11.00 -23.52 -10.30
C ASP A 58 9.46 -23.61 -10.26
N GLY A 59 8.79 -23.07 -11.29
CA GLY A 59 7.34 -23.03 -11.38
C GLY A 59 6.69 -21.95 -10.51
N LEU A 60 7.48 -21.12 -9.81
CA LEU A 60 6.97 -20.00 -9.01
C LEU A 60 7.04 -18.67 -9.78
N MET A 61 6.10 -17.79 -9.44
CA MET A 61 6.04 -16.42 -9.93
C MET A 61 6.41 -15.46 -8.78
N TYR A 62 7.50 -14.72 -8.95
CA TYR A 62 7.96 -13.72 -7.99
C TYR A 62 7.46 -12.35 -8.43
N VAL A 63 6.38 -11.88 -7.79
CA VAL A 63 5.70 -10.64 -8.15
C VAL A 63 6.54 -9.41 -7.73
N LEU A 64 6.64 -8.43 -8.62
CA LEU A 64 7.46 -7.22 -8.41
C LEU A 64 6.64 -5.99 -7.98
N ASP A 65 5.38 -5.89 -8.40
CA ASP A 65 4.49 -4.76 -8.10
C ASP A 65 3.04 -5.24 -7.94
N HIS A 66 2.14 -4.34 -7.54
CA HIS A 66 0.70 -4.60 -7.35
C HIS A 66 0.30 -5.46 -6.15
N HIS A 67 1.19 -5.64 -5.16
CA HIS A 67 0.91 -6.36 -3.91
C HIS A 67 -0.39 -5.93 -3.20
N HIS A 68 -0.66 -4.62 -3.06
CA HIS A 68 -1.91 -4.13 -2.46
C HIS A 68 -3.16 -4.53 -3.26
N THR A 69 -3.06 -4.56 -4.60
CA THR A 69 -4.18 -4.92 -5.46
C THR A 69 -4.45 -6.41 -5.37
N LEU A 70 -3.41 -7.24 -5.42
CA LEU A 70 -3.54 -8.68 -5.30
C LEU A 70 -4.06 -9.10 -3.92
N ALA A 71 -3.55 -8.47 -2.86
CA ALA A 71 -4.02 -8.76 -1.51
C ALA A 71 -5.47 -8.29 -1.27
N ALA A 72 -5.90 -7.19 -1.89
CA ALA A 72 -7.29 -6.76 -1.86
C ALA A 72 -8.22 -7.70 -2.65
N LEU A 73 -7.76 -8.26 -3.77
CA LEU A 73 -8.52 -9.24 -4.54
C LEU A 73 -8.66 -10.57 -3.79
N GLU A 74 -7.57 -11.03 -3.15
CA GLU A 74 -7.60 -12.21 -2.28
C GLU A 74 -8.60 -12.00 -1.13
N LEU A 75 -8.57 -10.83 -0.48
CA LEU A 75 -9.48 -10.49 0.60
C LEU A 75 -10.94 -10.40 0.14
N SER A 76 -11.20 -9.91 -1.07
CA SER A 76 -12.57 -9.68 -1.54
C SER A 76 -13.35 -10.97 -1.82
N GLY A 77 -12.67 -12.12 -1.86
CA GLY A 77 -13.27 -13.40 -2.21
C GLY A 77 -13.85 -13.42 -3.63
N TRP A 78 -13.41 -12.50 -4.50
CA TRP A 78 -13.89 -12.42 -5.88
C TRP A 78 -13.16 -13.46 -6.72
N GLU A 79 -13.85 -14.56 -7.01
CA GLU A 79 -13.31 -15.67 -7.81
C GLU A 79 -13.38 -15.41 -9.33
N ASP A 80 -14.09 -14.36 -9.76
CA ASP A 80 -14.42 -14.06 -11.16
C ASP A 80 -13.58 -12.92 -11.77
N VAL A 81 -12.48 -12.53 -11.12
CA VAL A 81 -11.55 -11.52 -11.64
C VAL A 81 -10.38 -12.17 -12.35
N GLU A 82 -10.23 -11.87 -13.64
CA GLU A 82 -9.04 -12.24 -14.40
C GLU A 82 -7.88 -11.27 -14.13
N VAL A 83 -6.74 -11.81 -13.69
CA VAL A 83 -5.50 -11.07 -13.49
C VAL A 83 -4.50 -11.50 -14.56
N THR A 84 -3.96 -10.54 -15.30
CA THR A 84 -2.92 -10.78 -16.31
C THR A 84 -1.54 -10.55 -15.70
N PHE A 85 -0.66 -11.53 -15.87
CA PHE A 85 0.74 -11.44 -15.44
C PHE A 85 1.67 -11.16 -16.62
N GLU A 86 2.68 -10.32 -16.39
CA GLU A 86 3.71 -9.97 -17.37
C GLU A 86 5.07 -10.48 -16.88
N LEU A 87 5.67 -11.38 -17.66
CA LEU A 87 7.03 -11.88 -17.39
C LEU A 87 8.03 -10.77 -17.71
N VAL A 88 8.66 -10.23 -16.67
CA VAL A 88 9.71 -9.21 -16.80
C VAL A 88 11.06 -9.84 -17.10
N TYR A 89 11.36 -10.95 -16.44
CA TYR A 89 12.64 -11.62 -16.56
C TYR A 89 12.54 -13.10 -16.17
N GLU A 90 13.13 -13.96 -16.98
CA GLU A 90 13.31 -15.38 -16.70
C GLU A 90 14.79 -15.64 -16.43
N PHE A 91 15.10 -16.18 -15.26
CA PHE A 91 16.46 -16.53 -14.90
C PHE A 91 16.81 -17.90 -15.47
N ASP A 92 17.87 -17.93 -16.27
CA ASP A 92 18.51 -19.16 -16.72
C ASP A 92 19.52 -19.63 -15.66
N GLU A 93 19.46 -20.91 -15.30
CA GLU A 93 20.38 -21.59 -14.38
C GLU A 93 21.87 -21.46 -14.81
N GLY A 94 22.13 -21.18 -16.09
CA GLY A 94 23.49 -21.02 -16.62
C GLY A 94 24.20 -19.70 -16.27
N VAL A 95 23.48 -18.67 -15.79
CA VAL A 95 24.04 -17.31 -15.59
C VAL A 95 24.18 -16.95 -14.12
N LEU A 96 23.23 -17.37 -13.29
CA LEU A 96 23.22 -17.19 -11.86
C LEU A 96 22.77 -18.53 -11.28
N ASP A 97 23.46 -19.03 -10.25
CA ASP A 97 22.97 -20.18 -9.48
C ASP A 97 21.70 -19.75 -8.73
N THR A 98 20.57 -19.78 -9.44
CA THR A 98 19.26 -19.38 -8.93
C THR A 98 18.67 -20.42 -8.00
N SER A 99 19.24 -21.63 -7.95
CA SER A 99 18.95 -22.63 -6.91
C SER A 99 19.42 -22.14 -5.54
N ASN A 100 20.45 -21.29 -5.50
CA ASN A 100 20.87 -20.59 -4.31
C ASN A 100 19.99 -19.36 -4.06
N ASN A 101 19.08 -19.48 -3.08
CA ASN A 101 18.19 -18.39 -2.69
C ASN A 101 18.93 -17.09 -2.31
N ASP A 102 20.07 -17.17 -1.61
CA ASP A 102 20.79 -15.96 -1.20
C ASP A 102 21.34 -15.19 -2.42
N LEU A 103 21.81 -15.90 -3.46
CA LEU A 103 22.24 -15.29 -4.72
C LEU A 103 21.06 -14.73 -5.51
N PHE A 104 19.97 -15.50 -5.61
CA PHE A 104 18.74 -15.08 -6.29
C PHE A 104 18.16 -13.80 -5.68
N TYR A 105 17.87 -13.79 -4.39
CA TYR A 105 17.34 -12.61 -3.70
C TYR A 105 18.35 -11.46 -3.62
N GLY A 106 19.64 -11.75 -3.56
CA GLY A 106 20.70 -10.75 -3.68
C GLY A 106 20.67 -10.02 -5.03
N PHE A 107 20.46 -10.75 -6.12
CA PHE A 107 20.27 -10.16 -7.44
C PHE A 107 18.99 -9.30 -7.52
N LEU A 108 17.85 -9.81 -7.03
CA LEU A 108 16.60 -9.05 -7.02
C LEU A 108 16.76 -7.74 -6.23
N SER A 109 17.39 -7.80 -5.06
CA SER A 109 17.68 -6.63 -4.24
C SER A 109 18.59 -5.63 -4.95
N GLY A 110 19.65 -6.11 -5.61
CA GLY A 110 20.55 -5.27 -6.41
C GLY A 110 19.88 -4.58 -7.60
N LYS A 111 18.79 -5.13 -8.12
CA LYS A 111 17.94 -4.51 -9.16
C LYS A 111 16.85 -3.59 -8.60
N GLY A 112 16.69 -3.51 -7.28
CA GLY A 112 15.57 -2.80 -6.65
C GLY A 112 14.23 -3.49 -6.87
N TRP A 113 14.23 -4.80 -7.07
CA TRP A 113 13.04 -5.63 -7.28
C TRP A 113 12.48 -6.23 -5.99
N THR A 114 13.19 -6.10 -4.87
CA THR A 114 12.72 -6.49 -3.54
C THR A 114 12.78 -5.33 -2.57
N TYR A 115 11.81 -5.30 -1.64
CA TYR A 115 11.78 -4.40 -0.50
C TYR A 115 11.97 -5.25 0.76
N LEU A 116 13.18 -5.24 1.32
CA LEU A 116 13.58 -6.05 2.47
C LEU A 116 13.68 -5.21 3.74
N LEU A 117 12.67 -4.38 3.98
CA LEU A 117 12.52 -3.61 5.22
C LEU A 117 11.16 -3.91 5.84
N ASP A 118 11.10 -3.90 7.17
CA ASP A 118 9.85 -3.97 7.91
C ASP A 118 9.16 -2.60 8.05
N GLU A 119 8.03 -2.57 8.74
CA GLU A 119 7.22 -1.39 9.00
C GLU A 119 7.89 -0.37 9.95
N GLN A 120 8.97 -0.77 10.63
CA GLN A 120 9.86 0.12 11.38
C GLN A 120 11.15 0.44 10.62
N TYR A 121 11.19 0.16 9.31
CA TYR A 121 12.30 0.43 8.41
C TYR A 121 13.61 -0.28 8.84
N GLN A 122 13.50 -1.44 9.50
CA GLN A 122 14.63 -2.31 9.81
C GLN A 122 14.83 -3.35 8.70
N PRO A 123 16.09 -3.67 8.34
CA PRO A 123 16.37 -4.74 7.38
C PRO A 123 15.86 -6.10 7.86
N ILE A 124 15.18 -6.82 6.96
CA ILE A 124 14.69 -8.19 7.18
C ILE A 124 15.36 -9.18 6.23
N SER A 125 15.29 -10.47 6.55
CA SER A 125 15.73 -11.53 5.64
C SER A 125 14.70 -11.75 4.53
N TRP A 126 15.15 -12.20 3.35
CA TRP A 126 14.24 -12.66 2.30
C TRP A 126 13.33 -13.81 2.75
N ARG A 127 13.75 -14.56 3.79
CA ARG A 127 12.96 -15.63 4.42
C ARG A 127 11.69 -15.13 5.10
N GLU A 128 11.63 -13.84 5.42
CA GLU A 128 10.48 -13.19 6.05
C GLU A 128 9.52 -12.57 5.03
N LEU A 129 9.82 -12.66 3.72
CA LEU A 129 8.91 -12.20 2.68
C LEU A 129 7.62 -13.04 2.67
N PRO A 130 6.46 -12.40 2.45
CA PRO A 130 5.20 -13.12 2.26
C PRO A 130 5.29 -14.10 1.09
N THR A 131 4.80 -15.33 1.30
CA THR A 131 4.76 -16.38 0.27
C THR A 131 3.48 -16.34 -0.58
N GLY A 132 2.59 -15.38 -0.32
CA GLY A 132 1.32 -15.22 -1.02
C GLY A 132 0.72 -13.82 -0.82
N PHE A 133 -0.54 -13.65 -1.21
CA PHE A 133 -1.27 -12.37 -1.15
C PHE A 133 -2.28 -12.28 -0.01
N ASP A 134 -2.33 -13.30 0.84
CA ASP A 134 -3.08 -13.23 2.08
C ASP A 134 -2.56 -12.06 2.93
N LEU A 135 -3.44 -11.09 3.23
CA LEU A 135 -3.12 -9.88 3.99
C LEU A 135 -2.49 -10.20 5.36
N ARG A 136 -2.79 -11.35 5.95
CA ARG A 136 -2.23 -11.78 7.24
C ARG A 136 -0.72 -12.02 7.20
N LEU A 137 -0.17 -12.23 5.99
CA LEU A 137 1.27 -12.40 5.79
C LEU A 137 2.01 -11.06 5.69
N TYR A 138 1.28 -9.95 5.51
CA TYR A 138 1.88 -8.63 5.34
C TYR A 138 1.91 -7.86 6.65
N ARG A 139 3.00 -7.13 6.87
CA ARG A 139 3.10 -6.15 7.95
C ARG A 139 2.43 -4.85 7.53
N ASN A 140 1.77 -4.18 8.47
CA ASN A 140 1.08 -2.93 8.18
C ASN A 140 2.01 -1.72 8.39
N ASP A 141 2.53 -1.16 7.30
CA ASP A 141 3.28 0.10 7.31
C ASP A 141 2.33 1.30 7.10
N LEU A 142 1.98 1.95 8.22
CA LEU A 142 1.17 3.16 8.25
C LEU A 142 1.78 4.29 7.40
N TYR A 143 3.11 4.43 7.42
CA TYR A 143 3.82 5.52 6.76
C TYR A 143 3.92 5.30 5.24
N ARG A 144 4.02 4.04 4.80
CA ARG A 144 3.85 3.68 3.39
C ARG A 144 2.46 4.07 2.88
N SER A 145 1.42 3.86 3.68
CA SER A 145 0.07 4.29 3.33
C SER A 145 -0.02 5.82 3.23
N MET A 146 0.61 6.55 4.15
CA MET A 146 0.72 8.02 4.09
C MET A 146 1.36 8.51 2.79
N GLY A 147 2.46 7.89 2.35
CA GLY A 147 3.07 8.23 1.05
C GLY A 147 2.09 8.11 -0.13
N GLY A 148 1.27 7.05 -0.14
CA GLY A 148 0.23 6.85 -1.14
C GLY A 148 -0.87 7.91 -1.09
N PHE A 149 -1.35 8.25 0.11
CA PHE A 149 -2.39 9.27 0.29
C PHE A 149 -1.89 10.70 0.01
N CYS A 150 -0.65 11.02 0.37
CA CYS A 150 -0.01 12.29 0.02
C CYS A 150 0.03 12.49 -1.50
N ARG A 151 0.29 11.43 -2.28
CA ARG A 151 0.14 11.51 -3.74
C ARG A 151 -1.31 11.68 -4.18
N LYS A 152 -2.22 10.89 -3.63
CA LYS A 152 -3.64 10.94 -3.96
C LYS A 152 -4.25 12.33 -3.71
N TYR A 153 -3.79 13.02 -2.68
CA TYR A 153 -4.26 14.35 -2.28
C TYR A 153 -3.38 15.49 -2.80
N GLY A 154 -2.47 15.23 -3.75
CA GLY A 154 -1.69 16.27 -4.42
C GLY A 154 -0.71 17.00 -3.51
N VAL A 155 -0.14 16.31 -2.52
CA VAL A 155 1.03 16.78 -1.75
C VAL A 155 2.32 16.38 -2.46
N LEU A 156 2.36 15.16 -3.01
CA LEU A 156 3.54 14.57 -3.64
C LEU A 156 3.26 14.18 -5.08
N GLU A 157 4.28 14.31 -5.93
CA GLU A 157 4.26 13.77 -7.28
C GLU A 157 5.52 12.93 -7.54
N ARG A 158 5.33 11.76 -8.18
CA ARG A 158 6.45 10.89 -8.57
C ARG A 158 7.24 11.54 -9.71
N GLY A 159 8.54 11.27 -9.73
CA GLY A 159 9.35 11.53 -10.91
C GLY A 159 8.98 10.62 -12.09
N THR A 160 9.60 10.90 -13.23
CA THR A 160 9.34 10.20 -14.48
C THR A 160 10.25 9.00 -14.70
N THR A 161 11.40 8.96 -14.04
CA THR A 161 12.38 7.87 -14.18
C THR A 161 11.94 6.62 -13.42
N LEU A 162 12.55 5.47 -13.72
CA LEU A 162 12.27 4.24 -12.98
C LEU A 162 12.78 4.38 -11.54
N GLU A 163 13.96 4.94 -11.38
CA GLU A 163 14.66 5.15 -10.11
C GLU A 163 13.84 6.05 -9.17
N ASP A 164 13.16 7.05 -9.71
CA ASP A 164 12.23 7.91 -8.94
C ASP A 164 11.00 7.15 -8.46
N ARG A 165 10.56 6.15 -9.23
CA ARG A 165 9.31 5.42 -8.96
C ARG A 165 9.52 4.23 -8.04
N LEU A 166 10.71 3.62 -8.07
CA LEU A 166 11.05 2.48 -7.21
C LEU A 166 10.88 2.86 -5.74
N PHE A 167 9.95 2.18 -5.09
CA PHE A 167 9.61 2.36 -3.68
C PHE A 167 9.31 3.81 -3.28
N PHE A 168 8.82 4.64 -4.20
CA PHE A 168 8.56 6.07 -3.96
C PHE A 168 7.80 6.31 -2.65
N GLU A 169 6.69 5.61 -2.44
CA GLU A 169 5.88 5.79 -1.24
C GLU A 169 6.56 5.27 0.03
N PHE A 170 7.42 4.25 -0.04
CA PHE A 170 8.21 3.80 1.13
C PHE A 170 9.30 4.81 1.47
N ARG A 171 9.96 5.40 0.46
CA ARG A 171 10.98 6.43 0.63
C ARG A 171 10.42 7.67 1.34
N TRP A 172 9.26 8.15 0.89
CA TRP A 172 8.54 9.24 1.57
C TRP A 172 7.97 8.80 2.93
N GLY A 173 7.51 7.56 3.05
CA GLY A 173 7.12 6.96 4.33
C GLY A 173 8.24 7.01 5.37
N TYR A 174 9.49 6.74 4.96
CA TYR A 174 10.64 6.82 5.84
C TYR A 174 10.86 8.23 6.43
N LEU A 175 10.65 9.28 5.62
CA LEU A 175 10.69 10.67 6.12
C LEU A 175 9.64 10.90 7.20
N PHE A 176 8.41 10.42 6.98
CA PHE A 176 7.31 10.58 7.92
C PHE A 176 7.57 9.78 9.21
N TRP A 177 8.11 8.57 9.07
CA TRP A 177 8.54 7.74 10.19
C TRP A 177 9.63 8.43 11.00
N LEU A 178 10.65 9.01 10.36
CA LEU A 178 11.72 9.75 11.05
C LEU A 178 11.14 10.90 11.89
N ASN A 179 10.16 11.63 11.36
CA ASN A 179 9.59 12.82 12.01
C ASN A 179 8.38 12.52 12.92
N ARG A 180 8.09 11.25 13.21
CA ARG A 180 6.91 10.83 14.01
C ARG A 180 6.94 11.34 15.46
N ASN A 181 8.14 11.44 16.03
CA ASN A 181 8.36 11.83 17.43
C ASN A 181 8.64 13.34 17.59
N GLY A 182 8.46 14.14 16.54
CA GLY A 182 8.61 15.59 16.60
C GLY A 182 10.05 16.09 16.50
N PRO A 183 10.33 17.33 16.96
CA PRO A 183 11.60 18.05 16.75
C PRO A 183 12.85 17.35 17.28
N ASP A 184 12.67 16.43 18.24
CA ASP A 184 13.75 15.67 18.89
C ASP A 184 14.08 14.36 18.15
N SER A 185 13.53 14.15 16.95
CA SER A 185 13.83 12.98 16.13
C SER A 185 15.23 13.02 15.52
N GLU A 186 15.70 11.87 15.00
CA GLU A 186 17.01 11.75 14.31
C GLU A 186 17.13 12.62 13.03
N SER A 187 16.05 13.28 12.61
CA SER A 187 16.02 14.24 11.51
C SER A 187 16.04 15.67 12.04
N GLU A 188 16.65 16.61 11.31
CA GLU A 188 16.45 18.03 11.58
C GLU A 188 14.97 18.34 11.80
N ASN A 189 14.63 19.23 12.73
CA ASN A 189 13.24 19.62 12.92
C ASN A 189 12.68 20.22 11.61
N LEU A 190 11.80 19.47 10.95
CA LEU A 190 11.07 19.88 9.75
C LEU A 190 9.67 20.44 10.06
N TRP A 191 9.26 20.36 11.33
CA TRP A 191 8.00 20.94 11.80
C TRP A 191 8.21 22.40 12.16
N THR A 192 7.72 23.30 11.31
CA THR A 192 7.77 24.76 11.56
C THR A 192 6.47 25.27 12.19
N ASP A 193 5.33 24.65 11.90
CA ASP A 193 4.05 24.91 12.58
C ASP A 193 3.67 23.77 13.55
N MET A 194 3.63 24.09 14.85
CA MET A 194 3.26 23.13 15.90
C MET A 194 1.81 22.65 15.80
N ARG A 195 0.91 23.38 15.13
CA ARG A 195 -0.46 22.94 14.87
C ARG A 195 -0.48 21.79 13.86
N HIS A 196 0.36 21.86 12.83
CA HIS A 196 0.53 20.76 11.88
C HIS A 196 1.12 19.54 12.60
N TYR A 197 2.16 19.71 13.40
CA TYR A 197 2.72 18.61 14.18
C TYR A 197 1.70 17.94 15.12
N ARG A 198 0.92 18.74 15.88
CA ARG A 198 -0.15 18.20 16.74
C ARG A 198 -1.23 17.47 15.95
N THR A 199 -1.62 18.02 14.81
CA THR A 199 -2.60 17.38 13.91
C THR A 199 -2.05 16.04 13.41
N TRP A 200 -0.79 16.00 13.01
CA TRP A 200 -0.10 14.79 12.61
C TRP A 200 -0.12 13.74 13.73
N CYS A 201 0.37 14.06 14.93
CA CYS A 201 0.39 13.14 16.06
C CYS A 201 -1.01 12.60 16.41
N HIS A 202 -2.01 13.49 16.43
CA HIS A 202 -3.38 13.08 16.73
C HIS A 202 -3.92 12.12 15.66
N MET A 203 -3.77 12.46 14.38
CA MET A 203 -4.26 11.62 13.28
C MET A 203 -3.52 10.30 13.15
N THR A 204 -2.21 10.26 13.37
CA THR A 204 -1.46 9.00 13.39
C THR A 204 -1.89 8.12 14.55
N SER A 205 -2.17 8.70 15.73
CA SER A 205 -2.68 7.94 16.88
C SER A 205 -4.07 7.35 16.58
N CYS A 206 -4.99 8.14 16.00
CA CYS A 206 -6.29 7.64 15.60
C CYS A 206 -6.18 6.51 14.56
N LEU A 207 -5.29 6.64 13.58
CA LEU A 207 -5.09 5.61 12.57
C LEU A 207 -4.47 4.34 13.17
N ASP A 208 -3.53 4.49 14.09
CA ASP A 208 -2.94 3.38 14.81
C ASP A 208 -4.01 2.66 15.66
N GLU A 209 -4.85 3.40 16.37
CA GLU A 209 -5.98 2.84 17.12
C GLU A 209 -6.99 2.14 16.20
N ILE A 210 -7.33 2.70 15.05
CA ILE A 210 -8.21 2.05 14.07
C ILE A 210 -7.57 0.73 13.60
N ILE A 211 -6.28 0.74 13.28
CA ILE A 211 -5.55 -0.45 12.86
C ILE A 211 -5.55 -1.51 13.96
N HIS A 212 -5.34 -1.12 15.22
CA HIS A 212 -5.24 -2.03 16.35
C HIS A 212 -6.58 -2.49 16.92
N ASN A 213 -7.68 -1.74 16.73
CA ASN A 213 -8.98 -2.04 17.34
C ASN A 213 -10.04 -2.54 16.32
N GLU A 214 -10.08 -1.96 15.11
CA GLU A 214 -11.11 -2.29 14.09
C GLU A 214 -10.61 -3.37 13.13
N PHE A 215 -9.30 -3.38 12.84
CA PHE A 215 -8.66 -4.46 12.08
C PHE A 215 -8.08 -5.55 12.98
N ASP A 216 -8.43 -5.53 14.28
CA ASP A 216 -8.17 -6.59 15.26
C ASP A 216 -9.01 -7.87 15.03
N VAL A 217 -9.52 -8.02 13.80
CA VAL A 217 -9.86 -9.32 13.20
C VAL A 217 -8.66 -10.26 13.21
N TYR A 218 -7.43 -9.76 13.47
CA TYR A 218 -6.18 -10.50 13.34
C TYR A 218 -5.25 -10.48 14.57
N LYS A 219 -5.77 -10.53 15.81
CA LYS A 219 -4.94 -11.00 16.96
C LYS A 219 -4.49 -12.45 16.71
N PHE A 220 -3.45 -12.67 15.91
CA PHE A 220 -2.94 -14.00 15.61
C PHE A 220 -1.50 -14.19 16.06
N LYS A 221 -1.28 -15.29 16.77
CA LYS A 221 0.02 -15.89 16.94
C LYS A 221 0.52 -16.37 15.58
N PRO A 222 1.83 -16.27 15.27
CA PRO A 222 2.37 -16.90 14.08
C PRO A 222 2.03 -18.41 14.12
N ASN A 223 1.37 -18.91 13.07
CA ASN A 223 0.97 -20.31 12.79
C ASN A 223 -0.47 -20.76 13.13
N GLU A 224 -1.39 -19.88 13.54
CA GLU A 224 -2.81 -20.24 13.63
C GLU A 224 -3.59 -19.75 12.40
N VAL A 225 -3.94 -20.67 11.49
CA VAL A 225 -4.90 -20.41 10.41
C VAL A 225 -6.30 -20.40 11.04
N CYS A 226 -6.76 -19.24 11.49
CA CYS A 226 -8.19 -19.07 11.76
C CYS A 226 -8.86 -18.41 10.56
N ALA A 227 -10.10 -18.84 10.31
CA ALA A 227 -11.00 -18.21 9.37
C ALA A 227 -11.02 -16.70 9.59
N VAL A 228 -11.01 -15.93 8.50
CA VAL A 228 -11.45 -14.53 8.52
C VAL A 228 -12.71 -14.49 9.37
N ALA A 229 -12.75 -13.63 10.40
CA ALA A 229 -13.86 -13.62 11.37
C ALA A 229 -15.17 -13.75 10.60
N GLU A 230 -16.06 -14.66 11.04
CA GLU A 230 -17.30 -15.05 10.35
C GLU A 230 -18.26 -13.86 10.05
N ASN A 231 -17.90 -12.65 10.46
CA ASN A 231 -18.59 -11.37 10.27
C ASN A 231 -17.80 -10.33 9.45
N PHE A 232 -16.81 -10.71 8.63
CA PHE A 232 -16.09 -9.76 7.77
C PHE A 232 -16.94 -9.35 6.56
N ASP A 233 -17.70 -8.26 6.70
CA ASP A 233 -18.47 -7.67 5.60
C ASP A 233 -17.62 -6.62 4.85
N ILE A 234 -17.29 -6.93 3.60
CA ILE A 234 -16.50 -6.06 2.72
C ILE A 234 -17.20 -4.71 2.50
N ASP A 235 -18.53 -4.68 2.40
CA ASP A 235 -19.27 -3.45 2.14
C ASP A 235 -19.21 -2.52 3.36
N GLU A 236 -19.30 -3.07 4.58
CA GLU A 236 -19.11 -2.31 5.81
C GLU A 236 -17.68 -1.76 5.92
N GLN A 237 -16.66 -2.57 5.59
CA GLN A 237 -15.26 -2.15 5.59
C GLN A 237 -14.98 -1.05 4.56
N VAL A 238 -15.59 -1.16 3.37
CA VAL A 238 -15.51 -0.12 2.34
C VAL A 238 -16.13 1.18 2.82
N GLU A 239 -17.25 1.12 3.53
CA GLU A 239 -17.93 2.31 4.06
C GLU A 239 -17.17 2.94 5.24
N PHE A 240 -16.73 2.14 6.20
CA PHE A 240 -15.84 2.59 7.28
C PHE A 240 -14.56 3.23 6.72
N GLY A 241 -13.99 2.62 5.68
CA GLY A 241 -12.85 3.18 4.96
C GLY A 241 -13.13 4.55 4.34
N LYS A 242 -14.36 4.80 3.86
CA LYS A 242 -14.76 6.10 3.29
C LYS A 242 -15.02 7.16 4.34
N GLU A 243 -15.77 6.81 5.38
CA GLU A 243 -16.32 7.75 6.35
C GLU A 243 -15.37 8.05 7.52
N VAL A 244 -14.45 7.14 7.83
CA VAL A 244 -13.53 7.27 8.98
C VAL A 244 -12.09 7.34 8.51
N VAL A 245 -11.61 6.29 7.86
CA VAL A 245 -10.17 6.13 7.54
C VAL A 245 -9.67 7.20 6.57
N ARG A 246 -10.39 7.44 5.46
CA ARG A 246 -9.99 8.44 4.45
C ARG A 246 -9.95 9.87 5.00
N PRO A 247 -10.91 10.34 5.81
CA PRO A 247 -10.81 11.63 6.50
C PRO A 247 -9.57 11.75 7.39
N CYS A 248 -9.25 10.74 8.20
CA CYS A 248 -8.03 10.74 9.02
C CYS A 248 -6.76 10.87 8.17
N TYR A 249 -6.63 10.07 7.11
CA TYR A 249 -5.52 10.21 6.16
C TYR A 249 -5.47 11.58 5.50
N ARG A 250 -6.62 12.17 5.15
CA ARG A 250 -6.67 13.49 4.53
C ARG A 250 -6.15 14.57 5.48
N ALA A 251 -6.58 14.55 6.75
CA ALA A 251 -6.11 15.48 7.77
C ALA A 251 -4.62 15.30 8.06
N ALA A 252 -4.13 14.05 8.16
CA ALA A 252 -2.70 13.76 8.30
C ALA A 252 -1.88 14.28 7.11
N CYS A 253 -2.34 14.06 5.87
CA CYS A 253 -1.68 14.58 4.67
C CYS A 253 -1.64 16.11 4.61
N TRP A 254 -2.65 16.78 5.15
CA TRP A 254 -2.65 18.24 5.26
C TRP A 254 -1.53 18.72 6.19
N ALA A 255 -1.37 18.10 7.37
CA ALA A 255 -0.25 18.40 8.27
C ALA A 255 1.11 18.08 7.63
N LEU A 256 1.23 16.95 6.92
CA LEU A 256 2.46 16.55 6.25
C LEU A 256 2.90 17.47 5.12
N ARG A 257 2.02 18.32 4.58
CA ARG A 257 2.37 19.24 3.49
C ARG A 257 3.49 20.19 3.90
N ASP A 258 3.35 20.84 5.05
CA ASP A 258 4.33 21.77 5.59
C ASP A 258 5.68 21.06 5.82
N LEU A 259 5.66 19.86 6.42
CA LEU A 259 6.86 19.04 6.57
C LEU A 259 7.53 18.71 5.22
N CYS A 260 6.74 18.33 4.20
CA CYS A 260 7.25 18.06 2.85
C CYS A 260 7.88 19.32 2.22
N GLU A 261 7.20 20.47 2.32
CA GLU A 261 7.67 21.75 1.78
C GLU A 261 8.96 22.20 2.46
N ASN A 262 9.05 22.05 3.79
CA ASN A 262 10.26 22.36 4.56
C ASN A 262 11.42 21.43 4.20
N TYR A 263 11.15 20.13 3.97
CA TYR A 263 12.18 19.23 3.45
C TYR A 263 12.67 19.68 2.06
N GLN A 264 11.74 19.99 1.14
CA GLN A 264 12.07 20.41 -0.23
C GLN A 264 12.88 21.72 -0.23
N ALA A 265 12.55 22.68 0.63
CA ALA A 265 13.24 23.96 0.75
C ALA A 265 14.68 23.82 1.27
N LYS A 266 14.96 22.79 2.06
CA LYS A 266 16.30 22.53 2.62
C LYS A 266 17.19 21.66 1.73
N GLN A 267 16.67 21.09 0.65
CA GLN A 267 17.44 20.15 -0.19
C GLN A 267 18.74 20.77 -0.77
N PRO A 268 19.82 19.99 -0.92
CA PRO A 268 19.92 18.56 -0.59
C PRO A 268 20.28 18.32 0.89
N VAL A 269 19.39 17.67 1.65
CA VAL A 269 19.69 17.16 3.01
C VAL A 269 19.67 15.64 2.98
N PRO A 270 20.80 14.97 3.31
CA PRO A 270 20.81 13.53 3.55
C PRO A 270 19.85 13.16 4.69
N LEU A 271 18.96 12.21 4.45
CA LEU A 271 17.97 11.78 5.43
C LEU A 271 18.43 10.55 6.21
N GLY A 272 18.94 10.74 7.43
CA GLY A 272 19.26 9.64 8.35
C GLY A 272 20.04 8.50 7.66
N LYS A 273 19.45 7.29 7.63
CA LYS A 273 20.04 6.09 7.01
C LYS A 273 19.57 5.82 5.58
N MET A 274 19.01 6.82 4.89
CA MET A 274 18.40 6.67 3.55
C MET A 274 19.29 5.94 2.56
N SER A 275 20.57 6.31 2.44
CA SER A 275 21.50 5.69 1.50
C SER A 275 21.82 4.23 1.82
N LYS A 276 21.67 3.82 3.09
CA LYS A 276 21.82 2.44 3.54
C LYS A 276 20.55 1.62 3.28
N LEU A 277 19.38 2.21 3.51
CA LEU A 277 18.08 1.55 3.38
C LEU A 277 17.59 1.49 1.92
N PHE A 278 17.95 2.50 1.13
CA PHE A 278 17.61 2.66 -0.28
C PHE A 278 18.89 2.94 -1.08
N PRO A 279 19.67 1.89 -1.42
CA PRO A 279 20.93 2.04 -2.13
C PRO A 279 20.79 2.88 -3.40
N GLY A 280 21.74 3.78 -3.63
CA GLY A 280 21.73 4.70 -4.78
C GLY A 280 20.87 5.96 -4.60
N THR A 281 20.28 6.18 -3.41
CA THR A 281 19.45 7.36 -3.13
C THR A 281 19.86 8.05 -1.82
N SER A 282 20.24 9.32 -1.86
CA SER A 282 20.53 10.14 -0.67
C SER A 282 19.48 11.21 -0.37
N VAL A 283 18.60 11.49 -1.34
CA VAL A 283 17.52 12.49 -1.28
C VAL A 283 16.19 11.87 -1.73
N LEU A 284 15.06 12.41 -1.29
CA LEU A 284 13.77 11.84 -1.73
C LEU A 284 13.49 12.14 -3.20
N PRO A 285 12.94 11.17 -3.95
CA PRO A 285 12.59 11.35 -5.34
C PRO A 285 11.33 12.19 -5.53
N GLY A 286 11.12 12.66 -6.76
CA GLY A 286 9.93 13.39 -7.19
C GLY A 286 9.89 14.84 -6.71
N ARG A 287 8.67 15.39 -6.56
CA ARG A 287 8.46 16.79 -6.15
C ARG A 287 7.31 16.95 -5.17
N VAL A 288 7.43 17.98 -4.33
CA VAL A 288 6.34 18.48 -3.49
C VAL A 288 5.51 19.47 -4.30
N LEU A 289 4.19 19.27 -4.32
CA LEU A 289 3.27 20.14 -5.04
C LEU A 289 2.79 21.24 -4.08
N THR A 290 3.05 22.50 -4.39
CA THR A 290 2.72 23.65 -3.52
C THR A 290 1.33 24.23 -3.75
N ALA A 291 0.53 23.64 -4.64
CA ALA A 291 -0.83 24.10 -4.88
C ALA A 291 -1.68 23.90 -3.60
N PRO A 292 -2.46 24.91 -3.16
CA PRO A 292 -3.35 24.74 -2.03
C PRO A 292 -4.33 23.61 -2.33
N PRO A 293 -4.67 22.76 -1.34
CA PRO A 293 -5.67 21.73 -1.55
C PRO A 293 -6.97 22.39 -2.05
N PRO A 294 -7.74 21.72 -2.92
CA PRO A 294 -9.07 22.21 -3.26
C PRO A 294 -9.83 22.50 -1.96
N LYS A 295 -10.35 23.74 -1.85
CA LYS A 295 -10.99 24.26 -0.63
C LYS A 295 -11.86 23.18 0.01
N TRP A 296 -11.70 22.98 1.31
CA TRP A 296 -12.55 22.13 2.12
C TRP A 296 -14.00 22.57 1.95
N GLN A 297 -14.73 21.86 1.09
CA GLN A 297 -16.19 21.88 1.11
C GLN A 297 -16.60 20.68 1.94
N GLY A 298 -16.52 20.82 3.26
CA GLY A 298 -17.33 20.01 4.14
C GLY A 298 -18.79 20.24 3.76
N LYS A 299 -19.37 19.38 2.92
CA LYS A 299 -20.82 19.23 2.92
C LYS A 299 -21.16 18.52 4.22
N GLY A 300 -21.28 19.31 5.29
CA GLY A 300 -21.64 18.82 6.63
C GLY A 300 -20.88 19.48 7.76
N SER A 301 -20.77 20.81 7.81
CA SER A 301 -20.42 21.50 9.05
C SER A 301 -21.15 22.84 9.14
N HIS A 302 -22.31 22.84 9.79
CA HIS A 302 -22.69 24.00 10.57
C HIS A 302 -21.87 23.97 11.85
N THR A 303 -20.63 24.46 11.78
CA THR A 303 -19.91 24.94 12.94
C THR A 303 -19.39 26.31 12.55
N THR A 304 -20.16 27.31 12.96
CA THR A 304 -19.78 28.72 12.91
C THR A 304 -18.49 28.92 13.67
N GLU A 305 -17.61 29.73 13.10
CA GLU A 305 -16.45 30.34 13.75
C GLU A 305 -16.87 31.00 15.07
N ALA A 306 -16.67 30.29 16.17
CA ALA A 306 -16.45 30.79 17.52
C ALA A 306 -16.22 29.54 18.38
N ASP A 307 -14.96 29.18 18.59
CA ASP A 307 -14.40 29.01 19.93
C ASP A 307 -12.96 28.48 19.84
N VAL A 308 -12.16 29.05 20.73
CA VAL A 308 -10.69 29.07 20.85
C VAL A 308 -10.02 27.70 20.85
#